data_AF-A0A1F4US23-F1
#
_entry.id   AF-A0A1F4US23-F1
#
_cell.length_a   1.000
_cell.length_b   1.000
_cell.length_c   1.000
_cell.angle_alpha   90.00
_cell.angle_beta   90.00
_cell.angle_gamma   90.00
#
_symmetry.space_group_name_H-M   'P 1'
#
loop_
_entity.id
_entity.type
_entity.pdbx_description
1 polymer ?
#
loop_
_entity_poly.entity_id
_entity_poly.type
_entity_poly.pdbx_seq_one_letter_code
_entity_poly.pdbx_strand_id
1 'polypeptide(L)'
;MIKFEIGKGYEQEKIIIDRHEDILVIGKNGGSLDLEIILEKEGASANIYGIIIGKDAHSYNIKTTSSHMVPNTKSRVHIKGVFMDSSNMNFFGMINIGKIAQLSDAYLKNDNLMIGDNCKVNSSPQLEIKADDVKASHGVTISTIDNEHMYYLMSRGISDKKSRDLLVTGFINDIFQKFPDIKL
;
A
#
# COMPACT_ATOMS: atom_id res chain seq x y z
N MET A 1 2.15 -1.37 17.05
CA MET A 1 2.36 -0.76 15.72
C MET A 1 3.77 -1.06 15.26
N ILE A 2 3.92 -1.72 14.12
CA ILE A 2 5.20 -2.07 13.51
C ILE A 2 5.42 -1.14 12.31
N LYS A 3 6.63 -0.60 12.16
CA LYS A 3 6.95 0.34 11.09
C LYS A 3 8.09 -0.21 10.23
N PHE A 4 7.87 -0.21 8.91
CA PHE A 4 8.87 -0.54 7.89
C PHE A 4 9.16 0.69 7.04
N GLU A 5 10.44 0.99 6.84
CA GLU A 5 10.89 1.97 5.86
C GLU A 5 11.63 1.22 4.75
N ILE A 6 11.13 1.33 3.52
CA ILE A 6 11.74 0.65 2.37
C ILE A 6 13.13 1.27 2.13
N GLY A 7 14.17 0.51 2.47
CA GLY A 7 15.57 0.86 2.24
C GLY A 7 16.07 0.46 0.86
N LYS A 8 17.28 0.92 0.50
CA LYS A 8 17.99 0.51 -0.72
C LYS A 8 18.44 -0.95 -0.59
N GLY A 9 17.54 -1.88 -0.86
CA GLY A 9 17.78 -3.31 -0.73
C GLY A 9 16.52 -4.14 -0.96
N TYR A 10 16.63 -5.45 -0.71
CA TYR A 10 15.49 -6.35 -0.63
C TYR A 10 15.32 -6.77 0.83
N GLU A 11 14.19 -6.40 1.42
CA GLU A 11 13.81 -6.74 2.78
C GLU A 11 12.68 -7.77 2.72
N GLN A 12 12.84 -8.88 3.45
CA GLN A 12 11.79 -9.89 3.57
C GLN A 12 11.44 -10.04 5.05
N GLU A 13 10.18 -9.82 5.35
CA GLU A 13 9.67 -9.75 6.71
C GLU A 13 8.46 -10.66 6.83
N LYS A 14 8.48 -11.52 7.86
CA LYS A 14 7.42 -12.49 8.14
C LYS A 14 6.98 -12.31 9.57
N ILE A 15 5.71 -11.98 9.77
CA ILE A 15 5.16 -11.63 11.07
C ILE A 15 4.01 -12.56 11.42
N ILE A 16 4.12 -13.23 12.55
CA ILE A 16 3.01 -14.01 13.11
C ILE A 16 2.12 -13.06 13.90
N ILE A 17 0.84 -13.06 13.56
CA ILE A 17 -0.18 -12.20 14.15
C ILE A 17 -1.07 -13.04 15.07
N ASP A 18 -0.95 -12.82 16.37
CA ASP A 18 -1.69 -13.53 17.43
C ASP A 18 -2.77 -12.66 18.11
N ARG A 19 -2.84 -11.39 17.74
CA ARG A 19 -3.76 -10.36 18.27
C ARG A 19 -4.00 -9.31 17.19
N HIS A 20 -4.56 -8.16 17.56
CA HIS A 20 -4.65 -7.01 16.66
C HIS A 20 -3.30 -6.31 16.49
N GLU A 21 -2.85 -6.10 15.25
CA GLU A 21 -1.64 -5.32 14.94
C GLU A 21 -1.84 -4.35 13.77
N ASP A 22 -1.35 -3.12 13.94
CA ASP A 22 -1.23 -2.14 12.86
C ASP A 22 0.21 -2.11 12.35
N ILE A 23 0.37 -2.22 11.04
CA ILE A 23 1.65 -2.19 10.33
C ILE A 23 1.65 -1.01 9.38
N LEU A 24 2.73 -0.25 9.40
CA LEU A 24 2.93 0.92 8.56
C LEU A 24 4.15 0.71 7.66
N VAL A 25 3.97 0.90 6.37
CA VAL A 25 5.04 0.83 5.35
C VAL A 25 5.24 2.22 4.74
N ILE A 26 6.48 2.70 4.75
CA ILE A 26 6.85 3.98 4.13
C ILE A 26 7.93 3.73 3.08
N GLY A 27 7.73 4.24 1.86
CA GLY A 27 8.74 4.18 0.80
C GLY A 27 9.05 5.55 0.22
N LYS A 28 10.32 5.98 0.27
CA LYS A 28 10.76 7.28 -0.31
C LYS A 28 12.01 7.21 -1.17
N ASN A 29 12.86 6.21 -0.98
CA ASN A 29 14.21 6.16 -1.55
C ASN A 29 14.42 4.99 -2.53
N GLY A 30 13.33 4.42 -3.04
CA GLY A 30 13.32 3.14 -3.76
C GLY A 30 13.63 1.94 -2.85
N GLY A 31 13.54 0.75 -3.42
CA GLY A 31 13.84 -0.51 -2.73
C GLY A 31 12.77 -1.58 -2.91
N SER A 32 12.95 -2.70 -2.22
CA SER A 32 12.01 -3.82 -2.29
C SER A 32 11.66 -4.33 -0.91
N LEU A 33 10.38 -4.59 -0.68
CA LEU A 33 9.83 -5.15 0.55
C LEU A 33 8.91 -6.32 0.22
N ASP A 34 9.19 -7.49 0.77
CA ASP A 34 8.27 -8.63 0.82
C ASP A 34 7.78 -8.83 2.26
N LEU A 35 6.56 -8.38 2.53
CA LEU A 35 5.94 -8.46 3.84
C LEU A 35 4.87 -9.55 3.83
N GLU A 36 5.10 -10.61 4.61
CA GLU A 36 4.11 -11.64 4.89
C GLU A 36 3.59 -11.51 6.32
N ILE A 37 2.27 -11.42 6.47
CA ILE A 37 1.60 -11.59 7.77
C ILE A 37 0.90 -12.94 7.81
N ILE A 38 0.99 -13.63 8.94
CA ILE A 38 0.34 -14.92 9.14
C ILE A 38 -0.57 -14.85 10.36
N LEU A 39 -1.86 -15.02 10.13
CA LEU A 39 -2.87 -15.02 11.16
C LEU A 39 -3.12 -16.47 11.60
N GLU A 40 -2.42 -16.90 12.64
CA GLU A 40 -2.43 -18.28 13.17
C GLU A 40 -3.28 -18.45 14.43
N LYS A 41 -3.83 -17.37 14.97
CA LYS A 41 -4.72 -17.40 16.13
C LYS A 41 -6.11 -16.92 15.78
N GLU A 42 -7.11 -17.64 16.28
CA GLU A 42 -8.51 -17.30 16.06
C GLU A 42 -8.81 -15.89 16.61
N GLY A 43 -9.52 -15.08 15.84
CA GLY A 43 -9.81 -13.69 16.19
C GLY A 43 -8.64 -12.70 15.96
N ALA A 44 -7.47 -13.16 15.53
CA ALA A 44 -6.36 -12.28 15.19
C ALA A 44 -6.71 -11.35 14.02
N SER A 45 -6.12 -10.15 14.03
CA SER A 45 -6.36 -9.19 12.96
C SER A 45 -5.17 -8.30 12.69
N ALA A 46 -5.03 -7.87 11.44
CA ALA A 46 -3.96 -6.94 11.07
C ALA A 46 -4.44 -5.89 10.07
N ASN A 47 -3.97 -4.66 10.25
CA ASN A 47 -4.05 -3.64 9.21
C ASN A 47 -2.64 -3.34 8.69
N ILE A 48 -2.49 -3.28 7.37
CA ILE A 48 -1.27 -2.83 6.71
C ILE A 48 -1.59 -1.53 5.97
N TYR A 49 -0.99 -0.43 6.40
CA TYR A 49 -1.12 0.86 5.74
C TYR A 49 0.20 1.23 5.07
N GLY A 50 0.14 1.67 3.82
CA GLY A 50 1.33 2.04 3.05
C GLY A 50 1.26 3.46 2.49
N ILE A 51 2.36 4.22 2.62
CA ILE A 51 2.56 5.49 1.94
C ILE A 51 3.86 5.41 1.15
N ILE A 52 3.74 5.38 -0.18
CA ILE A 52 4.87 5.30 -1.10
C ILE A 52 4.93 6.61 -1.89
N ILE A 53 6.07 7.28 -1.84
CA ILE A 53 6.34 8.50 -2.60
C ILE A 53 7.52 8.20 -3.51
N GLY A 54 7.23 8.02 -4.80
CA GLY A 54 8.23 7.82 -5.85
C GLY A 54 8.56 9.12 -6.56
N LYS A 55 9.85 9.45 -6.60
CA LYS A 55 10.42 10.61 -7.30
C LYS A 55 11.71 10.21 -8.00
N ASP A 56 12.25 11.10 -8.83
CA ASP A 56 13.47 10.87 -9.58
C ASP A 56 13.36 9.57 -10.42
N ALA A 57 14.39 8.73 -10.40
CA ALA A 57 14.41 7.42 -11.07
C ALA A 57 14.29 6.25 -10.08
N HIS A 58 13.71 6.46 -8.89
CA HIS A 58 13.57 5.40 -7.90
C HIS A 58 12.60 4.30 -8.35
N SER A 59 12.92 3.05 -8.00
CA SER A 59 12.09 1.89 -8.26
C SER A 59 11.68 1.23 -6.96
N TYR A 60 10.42 0.80 -6.88
CA TYR A 60 9.80 0.21 -5.70
C TYR A 60 9.19 -1.13 -6.07
N ASN A 61 9.58 -2.21 -5.39
CA ASN A 61 8.93 -3.51 -5.52
C ASN A 61 8.33 -3.90 -4.18
N ILE A 62 7.01 -3.84 -4.05
CA ILE A 62 6.34 -4.13 -2.79
C ILE A 62 5.48 -5.35 -2.98
N LYS A 63 5.73 -6.36 -2.16
CA LYS A 63 4.95 -7.55 -2.05
C LYS A 63 4.32 -7.60 -0.66
N THR A 64 3.01 -7.82 -0.63
CA THR A 64 2.28 -8.06 0.61
C THR A 64 1.54 -9.37 0.52
N THR A 65 1.66 -10.21 1.55
CA THR A 65 0.95 -11.48 1.64
C THR A 65 0.21 -11.54 2.98
N SER A 66 -1.10 -11.73 2.93
CA SER A 66 -1.93 -11.96 4.12
C SER A 66 -2.38 -13.42 4.15
N SER A 67 -1.76 -14.22 5.00
CA SER A 67 -2.01 -15.65 5.15
C SER A 67 -2.95 -15.91 6.34
N HIS A 68 -4.21 -16.23 6.05
CA HIS A 68 -5.22 -16.61 7.04
C HIS A 68 -5.19 -18.14 7.24
N MET A 69 -4.69 -18.58 8.40
CA MET A 69 -4.45 -20.01 8.66
C MET A 69 -5.51 -20.64 9.56
N VAL A 70 -6.29 -19.82 10.27
CA VAL A 70 -7.32 -20.25 11.23
C VAL A 70 -8.61 -19.42 11.09
N PRO A 71 -9.76 -19.91 11.60
CA PRO A 71 -11.03 -19.20 11.50
C PRO A 71 -11.05 -17.79 12.10
N ASN A 72 -12.06 -17.01 11.73
CA ASN A 72 -12.40 -15.72 12.34
C ASN A 72 -11.25 -14.69 12.33
N THR A 73 -10.40 -14.71 11.32
CA THR A 73 -9.24 -13.81 11.17
C THR A 73 -9.55 -12.65 10.24
N LYS A 74 -8.99 -11.46 10.50
CA LYS A 74 -9.27 -10.25 9.70
C LYS A 74 -8.02 -9.55 9.18
N SER A 75 -8.03 -9.13 7.92
CA SER A 75 -6.93 -8.33 7.35
C SER A 75 -7.45 -7.14 6.54
N ARG A 76 -6.78 -5.99 6.66
CA ARG A 76 -7.01 -4.81 5.84
C ARG A 76 -5.68 -4.29 5.31
N VAL A 77 -5.44 -4.39 4.02
CA VAL A 77 -4.27 -3.80 3.36
C VAL A 77 -4.73 -2.56 2.61
N HIS A 78 -4.16 -1.41 2.89
CA HIS A 78 -4.38 -0.17 2.14
C HIS A 78 -3.06 0.53 1.86
N ILE A 79 -2.58 0.40 0.62
CA ILE A 79 -1.31 1.00 0.18
C ILE A 79 -1.60 2.11 -0.81
N LYS A 80 -1.17 3.33 -0.47
CA LYS A 80 -1.22 4.49 -1.36
C LYS A 80 0.15 4.83 -1.91
N GLY A 81 0.20 5.06 -3.21
CA GLY A 81 1.41 5.48 -3.90
C GLY A 81 1.21 6.77 -4.67
N VAL A 82 2.15 7.72 -4.58
CA VAL A 82 2.24 8.87 -5.47
C VAL A 82 3.57 8.80 -6.20
N PHE A 83 3.54 8.78 -7.53
CA PHE A 83 4.71 8.58 -8.39
C PHE A 83 4.83 9.76 -9.35
N MET A 84 6.04 10.30 -9.48
CA MET A 84 6.37 11.39 -10.39
C MET A 84 7.72 11.15 -11.04
N ASP A 85 8.10 12.05 -11.95
CA ASP A 85 9.35 12.00 -12.72
C ASP A 85 9.47 10.66 -13.48
N SER A 86 10.57 9.91 -13.35
CA SER A 86 10.75 8.61 -14.00
C SER A 86 10.69 7.42 -13.02
N SER A 87 10.02 7.62 -11.88
CA SER A 87 9.91 6.59 -10.84
C SER A 87 9.01 5.42 -11.25
N ASN A 88 9.29 4.24 -10.70
CA ASN A 88 8.60 3.00 -11.07
C ASN A 88 8.12 2.24 -9.85
N MET A 89 6.96 1.62 -9.95
CA MET A 89 6.35 0.81 -8.89
C MET A 89 5.87 -0.53 -9.45
N ASN A 90 6.24 -1.61 -8.79
CA ASN A 90 5.62 -2.93 -8.96
C ASN A 90 5.03 -3.35 -7.62
N PHE A 91 3.71 -3.44 -7.54
CA PHE A 91 2.99 -3.94 -6.38
C PHE A 91 2.46 -5.35 -6.65
N PHE A 92 2.70 -6.27 -5.72
CA PHE A 92 2.07 -7.59 -5.68
C PHE A 92 1.34 -7.76 -4.36
N GLY A 93 0.04 -7.99 -4.41
CA GLY A 93 -0.79 -8.20 -3.25
C GLY A 93 -1.36 -9.60 -3.25
N MET A 94 -1.19 -10.39 -2.20
CA MET A 94 -1.77 -11.72 -2.07
C MET A 94 -2.60 -11.82 -0.81
N ILE A 95 -3.84 -12.29 -0.94
CA ILE A 95 -4.63 -12.80 0.17
C ILE A 95 -4.71 -14.31 0.01
N ASN A 96 -4.15 -15.05 0.95
CA ASN A 96 -4.21 -16.50 1.01
C ASN A 96 -5.10 -16.92 2.19
N ILE A 97 -6.18 -17.64 1.91
CA ILE A 97 -7.10 -18.18 2.92
C ILE A 97 -7.03 -19.70 2.89
N GLY A 98 -6.52 -20.27 3.97
CA GLY A 98 -6.38 -21.71 4.14
C GLY A 98 -7.73 -22.43 4.25
N LYS A 99 -7.74 -23.74 3.99
CA LYS A 99 -8.96 -24.57 3.95
C LYS A 99 -9.82 -24.50 5.21
N ILE A 100 -9.17 -24.38 6.37
CA ILE A 100 -9.84 -24.35 7.68
C ILE A 100 -10.17 -22.92 8.14
N ALA A 101 -9.73 -21.88 7.42
CA ALA A 101 -9.87 -20.49 7.82
C ALA A 101 -11.24 -19.92 7.43
N GLN A 102 -12.29 -20.52 7.98
CA GLN A 102 -13.66 -20.08 7.79
C GLN A 102 -13.91 -18.76 8.50
N LEU A 103 -14.89 -17.99 8.04
CA LEU A 103 -15.27 -16.67 8.55
C LEU A 103 -14.13 -15.64 8.51
N SER A 104 -13.10 -15.88 7.68
CA SER A 104 -12.05 -14.90 7.42
C SER A 104 -12.59 -13.70 6.64
N ASP A 105 -12.15 -12.52 7.02
CA ASP A 105 -12.54 -11.25 6.40
C ASP A 105 -11.29 -10.46 5.98
N ALA A 106 -11.01 -10.43 4.67
CA ALA A 106 -9.81 -9.85 4.09
C ALA A 106 -10.16 -8.80 3.03
N TYR A 107 -9.50 -7.65 3.09
CA TYR A 107 -9.63 -6.61 2.07
C TYR A 107 -8.26 -6.05 1.70
N LEU A 108 -7.98 -5.98 0.40
CA LEU A 108 -6.77 -5.36 -0.12
C LEU A 108 -7.12 -4.18 -1.04
N LYS A 109 -6.53 -3.04 -0.79
CA LYS A 109 -6.67 -1.85 -1.63
C LYS A 109 -5.32 -1.25 -1.95
N ASN A 110 -5.06 -1.01 -3.23
CA ASN A 110 -3.91 -0.24 -3.67
C ASN A 110 -4.36 0.92 -4.57
N ASP A 111 -4.24 2.15 -4.06
CA ASP A 111 -4.60 3.36 -4.80
C ASP A 111 -3.30 4.10 -5.19
N ASN A 112 -3.12 4.36 -6.48
CA ASN A 112 -1.93 4.99 -7.01
C ASN A 112 -2.28 6.25 -7.80
N LEU A 113 -1.46 7.28 -7.62
CA LEU A 113 -1.53 8.54 -8.32
C LEU A 113 -0.21 8.77 -9.06
N MET A 114 -0.29 8.92 -10.38
CA MET A 114 0.82 9.21 -11.26
C MET A 114 0.76 10.69 -11.68
N ILE A 115 1.86 11.41 -11.55
CA ILE A 115 1.96 12.83 -11.91
C ILE A 115 2.90 12.95 -13.11
N GLY A 116 2.35 13.33 -14.26
CA GLY A 116 3.05 13.36 -15.55
C GLY A 116 3.18 11.98 -16.21
N ASP A 117 3.86 11.96 -17.36
CA ASP A 117 3.77 10.83 -18.31
C ASP A 117 4.92 9.81 -18.22
N ASN A 118 5.94 10.09 -17.40
CA ASN A 118 7.20 9.35 -17.40
C ASN A 118 7.31 8.25 -16.32
N CYS A 119 6.46 8.30 -15.28
CA CYS A 119 6.46 7.29 -14.23
C CYS A 119 5.66 6.05 -14.66
N LYS A 120 5.87 4.91 -13.99
CA LYS A 120 5.15 3.66 -14.28
C LYS A 120 4.71 2.98 -13.01
N VAL A 121 3.48 2.48 -13.01
CA VAL A 121 2.91 1.74 -11.88
C VAL A 121 2.27 0.46 -12.40
N ASN A 122 2.76 -0.67 -11.92
CA ASN A 122 2.16 -1.99 -12.11
C ASN A 122 1.65 -2.47 -10.77
N SER A 123 0.43 -3.01 -10.75
CA SER A 123 -0.19 -3.50 -9.53
C SER A 123 -0.98 -4.77 -9.81
N SER A 124 -0.60 -5.84 -9.14
CA SER A 124 -1.07 -7.21 -9.38
C SER A 124 -1.62 -7.82 -8.08
N PRO A 125 -2.90 -7.62 -7.77
CA PRO A 125 -3.55 -8.25 -6.64
C PRO A 125 -3.98 -9.68 -7.02
N GLN A 126 -3.89 -10.60 -6.07
CA GLN A 126 -4.25 -12.01 -6.21
C GLN A 126 -4.97 -12.51 -4.97
N LEU A 127 -5.88 -13.47 -5.20
CA LEU A 127 -6.60 -14.19 -4.16
C LEU A 127 -6.36 -15.68 -4.34
N GLU A 128 -5.98 -16.35 -3.26
CA GLU A 128 -6.00 -17.81 -3.16
C GLU A 128 -6.90 -18.19 -2.00
N ILE A 129 -8.13 -18.64 -2.30
CA ILE A 129 -9.15 -18.92 -1.30
C ILE A 129 -9.51 -20.39 -1.36
N LYS A 130 -9.29 -21.10 -0.25
CA LYS A 130 -9.56 -22.53 -0.11
C LYS A 130 -10.69 -22.84 0.90
N ALA A 131 -11.32 -21.82 1.47
CA ALA A 131 -12.44 -21.90 2.40
C ALA A 131 -13.70 -21.31 1.77
N ASP A 132 -14.86 -21.82 2.17
CA ASP A 132 -16.15 -21.51 1.53
C ASP A 132 -16.83 -20.27 2.13
N ASP A 133 -16.86 -20.17 3.46
CA ASP A 133 -17.55 -19.08 4.16
C ASP A 133 -16.57 -17.96 4.49
N VAL A 134 -16.27 -17.09 3.52
CA VAL A 134 -15.31 -16.01 3.69
C VAL A 134 -15.77 -14.72 3.03
N LYS A 135 -15.20 -13.59 3.47
CA LYS A 135 -15.32 -12.30 2.79
C LYS A 135 -13.92 -11.88 2.35
N ALA A 136 -13.66 -11.94 1.05
CA ALA A 136 -12.37 -11.53 0.51
C ALA A 136 -12.58 -10.68 -0.73
N SER A 137 -11.94 -9.52 -0.77
CA SER A 137 -11.94 -8.67 -1.97
C SER A 137 -10.65 -7.89 -2.10
N HIS A 138 -10.33 -7.50 -3.34
CA HIS A 138 -9.23 -6.60 -3.61
C HIS A 138 -9.64 -5.52 -4.62
N GLY A 139 -8.98 -4.37 -4.56
CA GLY A 139 -9.20 -3.26 -5.47
C GLY A 139 -7.89 -2.55 -5.78
N VAL A 140 -7.72 -2.20 -7.05
CA VAL A 140 -6.59 -1.39 -7.51
C VAL A 140 -7.14 -0.20 -8.27
N THR A 141 -6.65 0.98 -7.91
CA THR A 141 -6.93 2.22 -8.63
C THR A 141 -5.60 2.80 -9.10
N ILE A 142 -5.50 3.14 -10.38
CA ILE A 142 -4.39 3.91 -10.92
C ILE A 142 -4.99 5.14 -11.57
N SER A 143 -4.60 6.31 -11.10
CA SER A 143 -5.06 7.60 -11.58
C SER A 143 -3.87 8.42 -12.07
N THR A 144 -4.06 9.16 -13.15
CA THR A 144 -3.04 10.06 -13.70
C THR A 144 -3.51 11.48 -13.55
N ILE A 145 -2.67 12.34 -13.00
CA ILE A 145 -2.82 13.78 -13.09
C ILE A 145 -1.97 14.24 -14.26
N ASP A 146 -2.67 14.77 -15.26
CA ASP A 146 -2.06 15.39 -16.42
C ASP A 146 -1.45 16.76 -16.09
N ASN A 147 -0.76 17.31 -17.08
CA ASN A 147 -0.16 18.63 -16.98
C ASN A 147 -1.21 19.76 -16.87
N GLU A 148 -2.49 19.53 -17.20
CA GLU A 148 -3.53 20.57 -17.15
C GLU A 148 -3.92 20.90 -15.71
N HIS A 149 -4.06 19.89 -14.85
CA HIS A 149 -4.31 20.10 -13.42
C HIS A 149 -3.15 20.84 -12.75
N MET A 150 -1.92 20.50 -13.11
CA MET A 150 -0.71 21.19 -12.65
C MET A 150 -0.70 22.64 -13.14
N TYR A 151 -1.00 22.85 -14.42
CA TYR A 151 -1.12 24.18 -15.02
C TYR A 151 -2.20 25.01 -14.35
N TYR A 152 -3.35 24.42 -14.00
CA TYR A 152 -4.42 25.11 -13.30
C TYR A 152 -3.95 25.65 -11.94
N LEU A 153 -3.29 24.82 -11.13
CA LEU A 153 -2.73 25.25 -9.85
C LEU A 153 -1.68 26.36 -10.04
N MET A 154 -0.80 26.21 -11.04
CA MET A 154 0.22 27.21 -11.35
C MET A 154 -0.35 28.54 -11.84
N SER A 155 -1.44 28.52 -12.62
CA SER A 155 -2.16 29.72 -13.08
C SER A 155 -2.73 30.54 -11.92
N ARG A 156 -2.93 29.92 -10.74
CA ARG A 156 -3.33 30.59 -9.49
C ARG A 156 -2.15 31.11 -8.67
N GLY A 157 -0.95 31.14 -9.25
CA GLY A 157 0.27 31.65 -8.61
C GLY A 157 0.93 30.67 -7.64
N ILE A 158 0.53 29.40 -7.64
CA ILE A 158 1.16 28.34 -6.84
C ILE A 158 2.38 27.83 -7.60
N SER A 159 3.55 27.77 -6.96
CA SER A 159 4.74 27.21 -7.62
C SER A 159 4.55 25.73 -7.96
N ASP A 160 5.20 25.24 -9.02
CA ASP A 160 5.15 23.82 -9.43
C ASP A 160 5.39 22.87 -8.23
N LYS A 161 6.47 23.12 -7.47
CA LYS A 161 6.79 22.36 -6.25
C LYS A 161 5.61 22.31 -5.28
N LYS A 162 5.01 23.47 -4.97
CA LYS A 162 3.90 23.56 -4.02
C LYS A 162 2.62 22.92 -4.57
N SER A 163 2.39 22.97 -5.87
CA SER A 163 1.29 22.26 -6.54
C SER A 163 1.44 20.75 -6.40
N ARG A 164 2.64 20.19 -6.64
CA ARG A 164 2.92 18.77 -6.42
C ARG A 164 2.72 18.37 -4.96
N ASP A 165 3.24 19.17 -4.03
CA ASP A 165 3.09 18.91 -2.59
C ASP A 165 1.61 18.89 -2.17
N LEU A 166 0.78 19.81 -2.67
CA LEU A 166 -0.66 19.83 -2.41
C LEU A 166 -1.37 18.57 -2.90
N LEU A 167 -1.04 18.12 -4.11
CA LEU A 167 -1.62 16.89 -4.68
C LEU A 167 -1.20 15.65 -3.88
N VAL A 168 0.08 15.54 -3.54
CA VAL A 168 0.62 14.44 -2.73
C VAL A 168 -0.09 14.42 -1.37
N THR A 169 -0.09 15.55 -0.65
CA THR A 169 -0.71 15.66 0.67
C THR A 169 -2.19 15.33 0.61
N GLY A 170 -2.94 15.90 -0.34
CA GLY A 170 -4.37 15.64 -0.51
C GLY A 170 -4.67 14.16 -0.76
N PHE A 171 -3.85 13.48 -1.57
CA PHE A 171 -4.05 12.08 -1.92
C PHE A 171 -3.81 11.11 -0.75
N ILE A 172 -2.77 11.35 0.06
CA ILE A 172 -2.36 10.44 1.15
C ILE A 172 -2.98 10.80 2.51
N ASN A 173 -3.73 11.90 2.59
CA ASN A 173 -4.19 12.48 3.85
C ASN A 173 -5.04 11.51 4.70
N ASP A 174 -5.85 10.66 4.10
CA ASP A 174 -6.68 9.69 4.83
C ASP A 174 -5.87 8.62 5.58
N ILE A 175 -4.77 8.14 4.99
CA ILE A 175 -3.83 7.25 5.67
C ILE A 175 -3.00 8.06 6.68
N PHE A 176 -2.55 9.25 6.32
CA PHE A 176 -1.77 10.09 7.22
C PHE A 176 -2.53 10.46 8.51
N GLN A 177 -3.82 10.77 8.41
CA GLN A 177 -4.67 11.10 9.57
C GLN A 177 -4.84 9.94 10.55
N LYS A 178 -4.68 8.69 10.11
CA LYS A 178 -4.66 7.52 11.01
C LYS A 178 -3.39 7.46 11.86
N PHE A 179 -2.34 8.17 11.46
CA PHE A 179 -1.02 8.12 12.07
C PHE A 179 -0.39 9.53 12.15
N PRO A 180 -0.94 10.42 13.00
CA PRO A 180 -0.55 11.84 13.05
C PRO A 180 0.91 12.07 13.48
N ASP A 181 1.56 11.10 14.12
CA ASP A 181 2.94 11.20 14.59
C ASP A 181 3.98 10.89 13.49
N ILE A 182 3.56 10.46 12.29
CA ILE A 182 4.48 10.21 11.17
C ILE A 182 5.00 11.55 10.62
N LYS A 183 6.32 11.65 10.45
CA LYS A 183 6.95 12.71 9.65
C LYS A 183 7.29 12.19 8.24
N LEU A 184 6.58 12.72 7.24
CA LEU A 184 6.84 12.50 5.81
C LEU A 184 7.82 13.51 5.23
#